data_AF-A0A1J7HUR6-F1
#
_entry.id   AF-A0A1J7HUR6-F1
#
_cell.length_a   1.000
_cell.length_b   1.000
_cell.length_c   1.000
_cell.angle_alpha   90.00
_cell.angle_beta   90.00
_cell.angle_gamma   90.00
#
_symmetry.space_group_name_H-M   'P 1'
#
loop_
_entity.id
_entity.type
_entity.pdbx_description
1 polymer ?
#
loop_
_entity_poly.entity_id
_entity_poly.type
_entity_poly.pdbx_seq_one_letter_code
_entity_poly.pdbx_strand_id
1 'polypeptide(L)' 'MSGAGVKASIPSSVRKVIQNIKEITGNHSDEDIYAMLKECSMDPNETAQKLLLQVWSRKLE' A
#
# COMPACT_ATOMS: atom_id res chain seq x y z
N MET A 1 19.83 -16.29 -10.09
CA MET A 1 20.30 -15.17 -9.24
C MET A 1 19.14 -14.79 -8.34
N SER A 2 19.26 -15.08 -7.04
CA SER A 2 18.24 -14.73 -6.06
C SER A 2 18.15 -13.21 -6.00
N GLY A 3 17.08 -12.66 -6.58
CA GLY A 3 16.73 -11.26 -6.39
C GLY A 3 16.37 -11.09 -4.93
N ALA A 4 17.39 -10.85 -4.10
CA ALA A 4 17.24 -10.38 -2.75
C ALA A 4 16.32 -9.19 -2.85
N GLY A 5 15.04 -9.41 -2.50
CA GLY A 5 14.08 -8.35 -2.32
C GLY A 5 14.75 -7.39 -1.37
N VAL A 6 15.23 -6.29 -1.95
CA VAL A 6 15.71 -5.16 -1.17
C VAL A 6 14.58 -4.94 -0.20
N LYS A 7 14.81 -5.22 1.08
CA LYS A 7 14.00 -4.65 2.13
C LYS A 7 14.23 -3.16 1.96
N ALA A 8 13.51 -2.57 1.02
CA ALA A 8 13.56 -1.16 0.72
C ALA A 8 13.17 -0.56 2.05
N SER A 9 14.15 -0.02 2.77
CA SER A 9 13.90 0.66 4.02
C SER A 9 12.88 1.73 3.68
N ILE A 10 11.62 1.44 4.01
CA ILE A 10 10.50 2.29 3.64
C ILE A 10 10.84 3.66 4.24
N PRO A 11 10.99 4.69 3.39
CA PRO A 11 11.39 6.00 3.87
C PRO A 11 10.42 6.47 4.95
N SER A 12 10.92 7.22 5.95
CA SER A 12 10.10 7.75 7.04
C SER A 12 8.90 8.56 6.53
N SER A 13 9.07 9.26 5.41
CA SER A 13 8.01 9.99 4.71
C SER A 13 6.89 9.05 4.21
N VAL A 14 7.27 7.90 3.65
CA VAL A 14 6.33 6.91 3.11
C VAL A 14 5.67 6.09 4.22
N ARG A 15 6.34 5.90 5.37
CA ARG A 15 5.72 5.23 6.53
C ARG A 15 4.45 5.94 7.02
N LYS A 16 4.44 7.28 7.07
CA LYS A 16 3.22 8.04 7.42
C LYS A 16 2.10 7.81 6.42
N VAL A 17 2.43 7.78 5.13
CA VAL A 17 1.48 7.49 4.07
C VAL A 17 0.89 6.10 4.23
N ILE A 18 1.73 5.09 4.43
CA ILE A 18 1.30 3.70 4.62
C ILE A 18 0.37 3.57 5.81
N GLN A 19 0.69 4.21 6.95
CA GLN A 19 -0.17 4.20 8.13
C GLN A 19 -1.55 4.81 7.83
N ASN A 20 -1.60 6.00 7.20
CA ASN A 20 -2.87 6.62 6.79
C ASN A 20 -3.69 5.69 5.89
N ILE A 21 -3.06 5.10 4.87
CA ILE A 21 -3.75 4.19 3.95
C ILE A 21 -4.24 2.94 4.68
N LYS A 22 -3.42 2.38 5.57
CA LYS A 22 -3.73 1.19 6.37
C LYS A 22 -4.93 1.41 7.30
N GLU A 23 -5.03 2.59 7.91
CA GLU A 23 -6.18 2.95 8.75
C GLU A 23 -7.48 3.00 7.94
N ILE A 24 -7.43 3.49 6.69
CA ILE A 24 -8.61 3.64 5.83
C ILE A 24 -9.02 2.30 5.19
N THR A 25 -8.04 1.57 4.67
CA THR A 25 -8.27 0.34 3.88
C THR A 25 -8.42 -0.89 4.77
N GLY A 26 -7.76 -0.89 5.93
CA GLY A 26 -7.80 -1.96 6.91
C GLY A 26 -7.11 -3.24 6.44
N ASN A 27 -6.54 -4.00 7.39
CA ASN A 27 -6.07 -5.38 7.19
C ASN A 27 -4.95 -5.62 6.15
N HIS A 28 -4.28 -4.58 5.65
CA HIS A 28 -3.14 -4.70 4.73
C HIS A 28 -1.79 -4.60 5.46
N SER A 29 -0.80 -5.35 4.99
CA SER A 29 0.58 -5.26 5.49
C SER A 29 1.25 -4.00 4.94
N ASP A 30 2.19 -3.44 5.70
CA ASP A 30 2.94 -2.25 5.26
C ASP A 30 3.67 -2.50 3.92
N GLU A 31 4.11 -3.74 3.70
CA GLU A 31 4.75 -4.19 2.46
C GLU A 31 3.77 -4.24 1.27
N ASP A 32 2.54 -4.70 1.49
CA ASP A 32 1.49 -4.74 0.46
C ASP A 32 1.10 -3.33 0.03
N ILE A 33 0.90 -2.43 1.01
CA ILE A 33 0.58 -1.03 0.75
C ILE A 33 1.75 -0.35 0.02
N TYR A 34 3.00 -0.63 0.43
CA TYR A 34 4.17 -0.07 -0.23
C TYR A 34 4.35 -0.59 -1.66
N ALA A 35 4.01 -1.85 -1.93
CA ALA A 35 3.99 -2.40 -3.28
C ALA A 35 2.93 -1.70 -4.15
N MET A 36 1.72 -1.48 -3.64
CA MET A 36 0.70 -0.70 -4.35
C MET A 36 1.11 0.75 -4.57
N LEU A 37 1.75 1.37 -3.58
CA LEU A 37 2.36 2.69 -3.75
C LEU A 37 3.35 2.71 -4.91
N LYS A 38 4.20 1.69 -5.05
CA LYS A 38 5.13 1.62 -6.20
C LYS A 38 4.40 1.52 -7.52
N GLU A 39 3.32 0.74 -7.58
CA GLU A 39 2.50 0.62 -8.79
C GLU A 39 1.78 1.92 -9.15
N CYS A 40 1.34 2.67 -8.14
CA CYS A 40 0.72 3.99 -8.29
C CYS A 40 1.75 5.14 -8.32
N SER A 41 2.99 4.89 -8.77
CA SER A 41 4.04 5.93 -8.89
C SER A 41 4.32 6.74 -7.61
N MET A 42 4.23 6.08 -6.45
CA MET A 42 4.32 6.67 -5.10
C MET A 42 3.18 7.64 -4.76
N ASP A 43 2.03 7.57 -5.44
CA ASP A 43 0.88 8.41 -5.14
C ASP A 43 0.03 7.83 -3.99
N PRO A 44 -0.08 8.54 -2.86
CA PRO A 44 -0.83 8.07 -1.70
C PRO A 44 -2.33 8.01 -1.93
N ASN A 45 -2.87 8.94 -2.72
CA ASN A 45 -4.31 9.11 -2.92
C ASN A 45 -4.86 8.07 -3.89
N GLU A 46 -4.13 7.82 -4.98
CA GLU A 46 -4.42 6.75 -5.93
C GLU A 46 -4.31 5.38 -5.26
N THR A 47 -3.24 5.15 -4.47
CA THR A 47 -3.07 3.89 -3.73
C THR A 47 -4.21 3.64 -2.75
N ALA A 48 -4.57 4.65 -1.95
CA ALA A 48 -5.69 4.57 -1.01
C ALA A 48 -6.99 4.20 -1.73
N GLN A 49 -7.32 4.90 -2.81
CA GLN A 49 -8.54 4.66 -3.58
C GLN A 49 -8.56 3.27 -4.21
N LYS A 50 -7.44 2.81 -4.80
CA LYS A 50 -7.34 1.46 -5.37
C LYS A 50 -7.56 0.37 -4.33
N LEU A 51 -6.91 0.48 -3.17
CA LEU A 51 -7.06 -0.47 -2.08
C LEU A 51 -8.49 -0.43 -1.49
N LEU A 52 -9.07 0.76 -1.32
CA LEU A 52 -10.47 0.93 -0.91
C LEU A 52 -11.43 0.28 -1.89
N LEU A 53 -11.23 0.47 -3.20
CA LEU A 53 -12.06 -0.15 -4.24
C LEU A 53 -11.95 -1.68 -4.20
N GLN A 54 -10.77 -2.23 -3.98
CA GLN A 54 -10.57 -3.68 -3.78
C GLN A 54 -11.34 -4.20 -2.56
N VAL A 55 -11.28 -3.47 -1.44
CA VAL A 55 -11.98 -3.84 -0.20
C VAL A 55 -13.49 -3.72 -0.36
N TRP A 56 -13.98 -2.65 -0.97
CA TRP A 56 -15.41 -2.45 -1.24
C TRP A 56 -15.96 -3.47 -2.23
N SER A 57 -15.18 -3.86 -3.24
CA SER A 57 -15.57 -4.91 -4.18
C SER A 57 -15.74 -6.25 -3.48
N ARG A 58 -14.84 -6.64 -2.57
CA ARG A 58 -14.98 -7.90 -1.81
C ARG A 58 -16.12 -7.88 -0.78
N LYS A 59 -16.57 -6.70 -0.36
CA LYS A 59 -17.67 -6.56 0.60
C LYS A 59 -19.05 -6.62 -0.06
N LEU A 60 -19.10 -6.53 -1.39
CA LEU A 60 -20.33 -6.59 -2.18
C LEU A 60 -20.67 -8.01 -2.68
N GLU A 61 -19.84 -9.01 -2.36
CA GLU A 61 -20.07 -10.44 -2.61
C GLU A 61 -20.47 -11.16 -1.31
#